data_AF-S4R6Z4-F1
#
_entry.id   AF-S4R6Z4-F1
#
_cell.length_a   1.000
_cell.length_b   1.000
_cell.length_c   1.000
_cell.angle_alpha   90.00
_cell.angle_beta   90.00
_cell.angle_gamma   90.00
#
_symmetry.space_group_name_H-M   'P 1'
#
loop_
_entity.id
_entity.type
_entity.pdbx_description
1 polymer ?
#
loop_
_entity_poly.entity_id
_entity_poly.type
_entity_poly.pdbx_seq_one_letter_code
_entity_poly.pdbx_strand_id
1 'polypeptide(L)'
;QEIFPVEMLHKAGQLGFGGVYVQPEVGGSGLSRLETTVIFEALSTGCVSSTAYISIHNMCNWMIDVFGTVEQRDKYCPGLCSMHSLAAYCLTEPG
;
A
#
# COMPACT_ATOMS: atom_id res chain seq x y z
N GLN A 1 -6.25 14.23 -19.53
CA GLN A 1 -5.93 12.81 -19.70
C GLN A 1 -5.80 12.20 -18.32
N GLU A 2 -6.50 11.10 -18.05
CA GLU A 2 -6.43 10.43 -16.75
C GLU A 2 -5.32 9.38 -16.81
N ILE A 3 -4.32 9.50 -15.93
CA ILE A 3 -3.12 8.66 -15.95
C ILE A 3 -2.99 8.00 -14.59
N PHE A 4 -2.88 6.67 -14.59
CA PHE A 4 -2.50 5.91 -13.40
C PHE A 4 -0.97 5.82 -13.32
N PRO A 5 -0.32 6.46 -12.33
CA PRO A 5 1.12 6.75 -12.39
C PRO A 5 1.99 5.58 -11.90
N VAL A 6 1.94 4.43 -12.58
CA VAL A 6 2.59 3.17 -12.18
C VAL A 6 4.09 3.34 -11.89
N GLU A 7 4.82 4.08 -12.73
CA GLU A 7 6.26 4.30 -12.52
C GLU A 7 6.55 5.06 -11.22
N MET A 8 5.71 6.04 -10.88
CA MET A 8 5.82 6.77 -9.61
C MET A 8 5.49 5.85 -8.43
N LEU A 9 4.46 5.00 -8.56
CA LEU A 9 4.09 4.03 -7.53
C LEU A 9 5.22 3.03 -7.27
N HIS A 10 5.90 2.53 -8.29
CA HIS A 10 7.08 1.67 -8.10
C HIS A 10 8.19 2.40 -7.32
N LYS A 11 8.47 3.67 -7.64
CA LYS A 11 9.45 4.49 -6.90
C LYS A 11 9.01 4.70 -5.45
N ALA A 12 7.72 4.91 -5.20
CA ALA A 12 7.17 5.00 -3.84
C ALA A 12 7.34 3.69 -3.06
N GLY A 13 7.12 2.54 -3.72
CA GLY A 13 7.38 1.22 -3.16
C GLY A 13 8.84 1.01 -2.75
N GLN A 14 9.80 1.48 -3.54
CA GLN A 14 11.24 1.44 -3.21
C GLN A 14 11.60 2.27 -1.96
N LEU A 15 10.80 3.26 -1.61
CA LEU A 15 10.94 4.06 -0.38
C LEU A 15 10.18 3.47 0.81
N GLY A 16 9.53 2.31 0.64
CA GLY A 16 8.74 1.64 1.69
C GLY A 16 7.26 2.04 1.74
N PHE A 17 6.79 2.90 0.84
CA PHE A 17 5.43 3.43 0.90
C PHE A 17 4.35 2.47 0.37
N GLY A 18 4.71 1.34 -0.24
CA GLY A 18 3.77 0.28 -0.64
C GLY A 18 3.29 -0.60 0.52
N GLY A 19 3.96 -0.54 1.68
CA GLY A 19 3.64 -1.33 2.86
C GLY A 19 4.06 -0.62 4.15
N VAL A 20 3.61 0.62 4.35
CA VAL A 20 3.99 1.50 5.46
C VAL A 20 3.80 0.82 6.82
N TYR A 21 2.65 0.20 7.05
CA TYR A 21 2.28 -0.46 8.31
C TYR A 21 2.08 -1.98 8.15
N VAL A 22 2.69 -2.55 7.11
CA VAL A 22 2.81 -3.99 6.91
C VAL A 22 4.08 -4.47 7.62
N GLN A 23 4.05 -5.70 8.13
CA GLN A 23 5.16 -6.22 8.92
C GLN A 23 6.46 -6.39 8.11
N PRO A 24 7.64 -6.13 8.71
CA PRO A 24 8.92 -6.23 8.01
C PRO A 24 9.26 -7.61 7.45
N GLU A 25 8.81 -8.71 8.08
CA GLU A 25 9.10 -10.07 7.63
C GLU A 25 8.57 -10.37 6.21
N VAL A 26 7.58 -9.62 5.74
CA VAL A 26 7.00 -9.76 4.40
C VAL A 26 7.30 -8.54 3.51
N GLY A 27 8.32 -7.75 3.88
CA GLY A 27 8.83 -6.63 3.10
C GLY A 27 8.17 -5.29 3.39
N GLY A 28 7.34 -5.18 4.44
CA GLY A 28 6.77 -3.91 4.88
C GLY A 28 7.75 -3.03 5.68
N SER A 29 7.34 -1.80 5.96
CA SER A 29 8.13 -0.84 6.74
C SER A 29 7.90 -0.93 8.25
N GLY A 30 6.86 -1.65 8.70
CA GLY A 30 6.57 -1.88 10.12
C GLY A 30 6.26 -0.61 10.92
N LEU A 31 5.84 0.48 10.27
CA LEU A 31 5.59 1.76 10.93
C LEU A 31 4.23 1.79 11.62
N SER A 32 4.13 2.62 12.65
CA SER A 32 2.91 2.84 13.41
C SER A 32 1.85 3.61 12.62
N ARG A 33 0.64 3.64 13.17
CA ARG A 33 -0.47 4.43 12.61
C ARG A 33 -0.16 5.94 12.60
N LEU A 34 0.53 6.46 13.62
CA LEU A 34 0.89 7.88 13.66
C LEU A 34 1.90 8.23 12.57
N GLU A 35 2.96 7.44 12.42
CA GLU A 35 3.96 7.61 11.36
C GLU A 35 3.32 7.51 9.97
N THR A 36 2.40 6.55 9.79
CA THR A 36 1.63 6.41 8.55
C THR A 36 0.84 7.68 8.23
N THR A 37 0.13 8.25 9.20
CA THR A 37 -0.64 9.48 9.00
C THR A 37 0.25 10.64 8.56
N VAL A 38 1.41 10.82 9.21
CA VAL A 38 2.38 11.87 8.86
C VAL A 38 2.90 11.69 7.42
N ILE A 39 3.20 10.45 7.02
CA ILE A 39 3.64 10.15 5.64
C ILE A 39 2.54 10.50 4.64
N PHE A 40 1.30 10.07 4.86
CA PHE A 40 0.20 10.34 3.94
C PHE A 40 -0.20 11.83 3.91
N GLU A 41 -0.08 12.56 5.02
CA GLU A 41 -0.24 14.01 5.04
C GLU A 41 0.80 14.68 4.12
N ALA A 42 2.07 14.31 4.26
CA ALA A 42 3.15 14.87 3.42
C ALA A 42 2.99 14.50 1.94
N LEU A 43 2.68 13.24 1.61
CA LEU A 43 2.45 12.83 0.21
C LEU A 43 1.26 13.56 -0.42
N SER A 44 0.23 13.87 0.37
CA SER A 44 -0.97 14.57 -0.10
C SER A 44 -0.69 16.02 -0.53
N THR A 45 0.40 16.64 -0.07
CA THR A 45 0.81 17.97 -0.58
C THR A 45 1.29 17.91 -2.03
N GLY A 46 1.70 16.74 -2.52
CA GLY A 46 2.07 16.50 -3.91
C GLY A 46 0.88 16.08 -4.77
N CYS A 47 0.19 15.00 -4.39
CA CYS A 47 -1.00 14.54 -5.10
C CYS A 47 -1.95 13.78 -4.17
N VAL A 48 -3.09 14.39 -3.85
CA VAL A 48 -4.12 13.79 -2.99
C VAL A 48 -4.68 12.49 -3.59
N SER A 49 -4.98 12.46 -4.89
CA SER A 49 -5.56 11.28 -5.54
C SER A 49 -4.62 10.07 -5.51
N SER A 50 -3.35 10.26 -5.84
CA SER A 50 -2.36 9.18 -5.79
C SER A 50 -2.08 8.73 -4.36
N THR A 51 -2.07 9.65 -3.40
CA THR A 51 -1.89 9.31 -1.97
C THR A 51 -3.07 8.51 -1.43
N ALA A 52 -4.30 8.88 -1.80
CA ALA A 52 -5.49 8.12 -1.45
C ALA A 52 -5.43 6.70 -2.00
N TYR A 53 -4.97 6.53 -3.24
CA TYR A 53 -4.71 5.19 -3.82
C TYR A 53 -3.66 4.42 -3.01
N ILE A 54 -2.51 5.02 -2.70
CA ILE A 54 -1.45 4.37 -1.89
C ILE A 54 -2.01 3.95 -0.52
N SER A 55 -2.86 4.76 0.10
CA SER A 55 -3.51 4.41 1.37
C SER A 55 -4.42 3.19 1.24
N ILE A 56 -5.26 3.12 0.20
CA ILE A 56 -6.13 1.96 -0.08
C ILE A 56 -5.28 0.71 -0.37
N HIS A 57 -4.23 0.86 -1.18
CA HIS A 57 -3.29 -0.21 -1.49
C HIS A 57 -2.67 -0.79 -0.21
N ASN A 58 -2.19 0.07 0.70
CA ASN A 58 -1.64 -0.35 1.99
C ASN A 58 -2.68 -1.09 2.83
N MET A 59 -3.94 -0.66 2.81
CA MET A 59 -5.02 -1.33 3.53
C MET A 59 -5.24 -2.76 3.03
N CYS A 60 -5.26 -2.96 1.71
CA CYS A 60 -5.37 -4.29 1.11
C CYS A 60 -4.21 -5.21 1.52
N ASN A 61 -2.97 -4.70 1.45
CA ASN A 61 -1.79 -5.47 1.81
C ASN A 61 -1.80 -5.85 3.31
N TRP A 62 -2.14 -4.90 4.18
CA TRP A 62 -2.30 -5.13 5.62
C TRP A 62 -3.37 -6.17 5.96
N MET A 63 -4.49 -6.22 5.21
CA MET A 63 -5.50 -7.28 5.42
C MET A 63 -4.92 -8.68 5.18
N ILE A 64 -4.10 -8.84 4.14
CA ILE A 64 -3.42 -10.12 3.88
C ILE A 64 -2.37 -10.40 4.95
N ASP A 65 -1.59 -9.40 5.33
CA ASP A 65 -0.55 -9.53 6.35
C ASP A 65 -1.10 -9.98 7.71
N VAL A 66 -2.24 -9.42 8.14
CA VAL A 66 -2.82 -9.70 9.46
C VAL A 66 -3.71 -10.95 9.47
N PHE A 67 -4.49 -11.17 8.41
CA PHE A 67 -5.54 -12.20 8.41
C PHE A 67 -5.26 -13.36 7.45
N GLY A 68 -4.26 -13.23 6.58
CA GLY A 68 -3.89 -14.28 5.64
C GLY A 68 -3.13 -15.42 6.30
N THR A 69 -3.12 -16.58 5.63
CA THR A 69 -2.21 -17.67 6.00
C THR A 69 -0.76 -17.30 5.68
N VAL A 70 0.20 -18.04 6.23
CA VAL A 70 1.63 -17.85 5.93
C VAL A 70 1.87 -17.90 4.42
N GLU A 71 1.26 -18.85 3.72
CA GLU A 71 1.38 -19.01 2.27
C GLU A 71 0.78 -17.84 1.50
N GLN A 72 -0.30 -17.23 1.99
CA GLN A 72 -0.88 -16.03 1.37
C GLN A 72 0.01 -14.81 1.58
N ARG A 73 0.54 -14.64 2.80
CA ARG A 73 1.45 -13.55 3.15
C ARG A 73 2.71 -13.60 2.28
N ASP A 74 3.40 -14.74 2.26
CA ASP A 74 4.64 -14.94 1.49
C ASP A 74 4.43 -14.75 -0.01
N LYS A 75 3.26 -15.15 -0.52
CA LYS A 75 2.95 -15.03 -1.94
C LYS A 75 2.62 -13.60 -2.38
N TYR A 76 1.85 -12.84 -1.59
CA TYR A 76 1.28 -11.58 -2.05
C TYR A 76 1.97 -10.34 -1.47
N CYS A 77 2.28 -10.34 -0.18
CA CYS A 77 2.76 -9.14 0.51
C CYS A 77 4.06 -8.55 -0.08
N PRO A 78 5.10 -9.33 -0.44
CA PRO A 78 6.33 -8.76 -1.00
C PRO A 78 6.12 -8.00 -2.32
N GLY A 79 5.25 -8.54 -3.19
CA GLY A 79 4.91 -7.90 -4.47
C GLY A 79 4.12 -6.60 -4.28
N LEU A 80 3.26 -6.56 -3.26
CA LEU A 80 2.48 -5.36 -2.89
C LEU A 80 3.37 -4.31 -2.21
N CYS A 81 4.23 -4.70 -1.26
CA CYS A 81 5.15 -3.79 -0.57
C CYS A 81 6.06 -3.03 -1.55
N SER A 82 6.55 -3.73 -2.58
CA SER A 82 7.37 -3.12 -3.65
C SER A 82 6.55 -2.35 -4.70
N MET A 83 5.23 -2.41 -4.63
CA MET A 83 4.26 -1.87 -5.59
C MET A 83 4.39 -2.42 -7.03
N HIS A 84 5.15 -3.49 -7.28
CA HIS A 84 5.15 -4.17 -8.58
C HIS A 84 3.82 -4.88 -8.86
N SER A 85 3.17 -5.35 -7.79
CA SER A 85 1.76 -5.73 -7.81
C SER A 85 0.95 -4.63 -7.18
N LEU A 86 -0.24 -4.35 -7.72
CA LEU A 86 -1.09 -3.25 -7.31
C LEU A 86 -2.46 -3.79 -6.89
N ALA A 87 -2.88 -3.47 -5.67
CA ALA A 87 -4.14 -3.93 -5.10
C ALA A 87 -5.27 -2.90 -5.23
N ALA A 88 -6.50 -3.40 -5.14
CA ALA A 88 -7.73 -2.63 -5.03
C ALA A 88 -8.65 -3.26 -3.98
N TYR A 89 -9.48 -2.46 -3.32
CA TYR A 89 -10.45 -2.93 -2.33
C TYR A 89 -11.85 -2.92 -2.94
N CYS A 90 -12.40 -4.11 -3.16
CA CYS A 90 -13.69 -4.30 -3.83
C CYS A 90 -14.77 -4.64 -2.79
N LEU A 91 -15.39 -3.61 -2.22
CA LEU A 91 -16.47 -3.75 -1.22
C LEU A 91 -17.80 -3.19 -1.71
N THR A 92 -17.80 -1.97 -2.23
CA THR A 92 -19.05 -1.24 -2.55
C THR A 92 -19.77 -1.87 -3.73
N GLU A 93 -21.08 -2.01 -3.59
CA GLU A 93 -22.00 -2.50 -4.61
C GLU A 93 -23.00 -1.38 -4.99
N PRO A 94 -23.74 -1.48 -6.12
CA PRO A 94 -24.73 -0.48 -6.50
C PRO A 94 -25.97 -0.38 -5.58
N GLY A 95 -26.17 -1.35 -4.68
CA GLY A 95 -27.37 -1.52 -3.85
C GLY A 95 -27.31 -0.82 -2.50
#